data_AF-A0A157ZH18-F1
#
_entry.id   AF-A0A157ZH18-F1
#
_cell.length_a   1.000
_cell.length_b   1.000
_cell.length_c   1.000
_cell.angle_alpha   90.00
_cell.angle_beta   90.00
_cell.angle_gamma   90.00
#
_symmetry.space_group_name_H-M   'P 1'
#
loop_
_entity.id
_entity.type
_entity.pdbx_description
1 polymer ?
#
loop_
_entity_poly.entity_id
_entity_poly.type
_entity_poly.pdbx_seq_one_letter_code
_entity_poly.pdbx_strand_id
1 'polypeptide(L)'
;MLLVYGALGAALLAGCVGTPSLDGTLGAPSFDALQGMCGASPVDYGADAQSVYSAFYDAYVAERRGGLSRERFCAFQTSIAEQYRAYRANPGPEARSAWANFFLDQRARALSWRAAVDPTLRAG
;
A
#
# COMPACT_ATOMS: atom_id res chain seq x y z
N MET A 1 -53.76 -2.43 5.93
CA MET A 1 -52.99 -1.54 5.04
C MET A 1 -51.72 -1.09 5.75
N LEU A 2 -50.59 -1.54 5.20
CA LEU A 2 -49.21 -0.99 5.27
C LEU A 2 -48.55 -0.73 6.64
N LEU A 3 -47.92 -1.81 7.13
CA LEU A 3 -46.56 -1.77 7.69
C LEU A 3 -45.56 -1.17 6.67
N VAL A 4 -44.40 -0.77 7.17
CA VAL A 4 -43.13 -0.43 6.48
C VAL A 4 -42.77 1.06 6.50
N TYR A 5 -42.00 1.47 7.51
CA TYR A 5 -40.87 2.39 7.33
C TYR A 5 -39.74 1.95 8.25
N GLY A 6 -39.17 0.79 7.90
CA GLY A 6 -37.89 0.35 8.44
C GLY A 6 -36.74 0.98 7.66
N ALA A 7 -35.69 1.33 8.41
CA ALA A 7 -34.30 1.39 7.95
C ALA A 7 -33.99 2.30 6.74
N LEU A 8 -34.00 3.62 6.96
CA LEU A 8 -33.25 4.58 6.15
C LEU A 8 -32.21 5.27 7.05
N GLY A 9 -31.16 4.53 7.39
CA GLY A 9 -30.12 5.02 8.31
C GLY A 9 -28.70 4.52 8.04
N ALA A 10 -28.43 3.88 6.89
CA ALA A 10 -27.12 3.26 6.63
C ALA A 10 -26.56 3.53 5.23
N ALA A 11 -26.94 4.63 4.57
CA ALA A 11 -26.48 4.93 3.20
C ALA A 11 -25.56 6.16 3.07
N LEU A 12 -25.15 6.80 4.18
CA LEU A 12 -24.41 8.09 4.12
C LEU A 12 -22.99 8.07 4.73
N LEU A 13 -22.35 6.91 4.83
CA LEU A 13 -20.92 6.82 5.24
C LEU A 13 -19.98 6.31 4.13
N ALA A 14 -20.42 6.26 2.88
CA ALA A 14 -19.55 5.93 1.74
C ALA A 14 -18.68 7.12 1.25
N GLY A 15 -18.56 8.17 2.07
CA GLY A 15 -17.75 9.37 1.78
C GLY A 15 -16.41 9.44 2.54
N CYS A 16 -16.02 8.38 3.25
CA CYS A 16 -14.80 8.40 4.07
C CYS A 16 -13.64 7.69 3.34
N VAL A 17 -12.72 8.48 2.79
CA VAL A 17 -11.39 8.06 2.30
C VAL A 17 -11.44 7.02 1.18
N GLY A 18 -11.55 7.49 -0.08
CA GLY A 18 -11.39 6.62 -1.24
C GLY A 18 -10.02 5.93 -1.20
N THR A 19 -10.01 4.60 -1.13
CA THR A 19 -8.82 3.80 -1.38
C THR A 19 -8.29 4.18 -2.77
N PRO A 20 -7.06 4.70 -2.90
CA PRO A 20 -6.57 5.14 -4.20
C PRO A 20 -6.58 3.96 -5.18
N SER A 21 -7.15 4.15 -6.38
CA SER A 21 -7.24 3.07 -7.37
C SER A 21 -5.85 2.54 -7.72
N LEU A 22 -5.77 1.23 -7.97
CA LEU A 22 -4.55 0.58 -8.47
C LEU A 22 -4.16 1.10 -9.87
N ASP A 23 -5.10 1.70 -10.61
CA ASP A 23 -4.86 2.30 -11.92
C ASP A 23 -4.01 3.59 -11.85
N GLY A 24 -3.81 4.13 -10.64
CA GLY A 24 -3.16 5.43 -10.44
C GLY A 24 -4.11 6.60 -10.64
N THR A 25 -3.57 7.82 -10.56
CA THR A 25 -4.32 9.07 -10.74
C THR A 25 -3.50 10.05 -11.60
N LEU A 26 -4.07 11.22 -11.92
CA LEU A 26 -3.33 12.35 -12.50
C LEU A 26 -2.19 12.78 -11.55
N GLY A 27 -1.01 12.17 -11.68
CA GLY A 27 0.19 12.44 -10.89
C GLY A 27 0.71 11.27 -10.05
N ALA A 28 -0.05 10.18 -9.89
CA ALA A 28 0.39 8.98 -9.20
C ALA A 28 0.53 7.80 -10.19
N PRO A 29 1.68 7.11 -10.25
CA PRO A 29 1.82 5.93 -11.10
C PRO A 29 0.84 4.82 -10.67
N SER A 30 0.34 4.06 -11.64
CA SER A 30 -0.38 2.81 -11.37
C SER A 30 0.46 1.82 -10.58
N PHE A 31 -0.18 0.83 -9.95
CA PHE A 31 0.51 -0.19 -9.18
C PHE A 31 1.46 -1.02 -10.06
N ASP A 32 1.03 -1.41 -11.26
CA ASP A 32 1.89 -2.14 -12.21
C ASP A 32 3.09 -1.30 -12.65
N ALA A 33 2.89 -0.01 -12.91
CA ALA A 33 3.98 0.91 -13.22
C ALA A 33 4.98 1.03 -12.06
N LEU A 34 4.51 1.08 -10.80
CA LEU A 34 5.36 1.10 -9.61
C LEU A 34 6.21 -0.16 -9.48
N GLN A 35 5.60 -1.34 -9.68
CA GLN A 35 6.29 -2.63 -9.64
C GLN A 35 7.34 -2.74 -10.74
N GLY A 36 7.03 -2.22 -11.95
CA GLY A 36 7.94 -2.23 -13.09
C GLY A 36 9.16 -1.31 -12.96
N MET A 37 9.18 -0.36 -12.01
CA MET A 37 10.26 0.64 -11.91
C MET A 37 11.64 0.05 -11.59
N CYS A 38 11.66 -1.13 -10.97
CA CYS A 38 12.90 -1.79 -10.50
C CYS A 38 13.30 -2.99 -11.35
N GLY A 39 12.66 -3.19 -12.52
CA GLY A 39 12.96 -4.30 -13.43
C GLY A 39 12.58 -5.68 -12.90
N ALA A 40 11.82 -5.75 -11.80
CA ALA A 40 11.31 -7.00 -11.25
C ALA A 40 9.99 -7.39 -11.92
N SER A 41 9.72 -8.69 -12.04
CA SER A 41 8.41 -9.18 -12.47
C SER A 41 7.33 -8.76 -11.45
N PRO A 42 6.19 -8.21 -11.91
CA PRO A 42 5.07 -7.87 -11.04
C PRO A 42 4.64 -9.07 -10.19
N VAL A 43 4.29 -8.79 -8.94
CA VAL A 43 3.75 -9.76 -7.98
C VAL A 43 2.27 -9.50 -7.81
N ASP A 44 1.47 -10.57 -7.89
CA ASP A 44 0.06 -10.53 -7.52
C ASP A 44 -0.10 -10.65 -6.00
N TYR A 45 -0.31 -9.51 -5.34
CA TYR A 45 -0.52 -9.41 -3.90
C TYR A 45 -1.95 -9.75 -3.45
N GLY A 46 -2.88 -10.03 -4.37
CA GLY A 46 -4.26 -10.37 -4.06
C GLY A 46 -4.94 -9.36 -3.13
N ALA A 47 -5.46 -9.84 -2.00
CA ALA A 47 -6.15 -8.99 -1.02
C ALA A 47 -5.26 -7.90 -0.39
N ASP A 48 -3.92 -8.08 -0.42
CA ASP A 48 -2.98 -7.11 0.14
C ASP A 48 -2.58 -6.02 -0.87
N ALA A 49 -2.99 -6.12 -2.14
CA ALA A 49 -2.55 -5.24 -3.23
C ALA A 49 -2.72 -3.76 -2.91
N GLN A 50 -3.88 -3.36 -2.36
CA GLN A 50 -4.14 -1.96 -2.00
C GLN A 50 -3.16 -1.43 -0.94
N SER A 51 -2.86 -2.26 0.06
CA SER A 51 -1.96 -1.87 1.14
C SER A 51 -0.52 -1.80 0.65
N VAL A 52 -0.10 -2.75 -0.20
CA VAL A 52 1.23 -2.77 -0.83
C VAL A 52 1.40 -1.59 -1.78
N TYR A 53 0.40 -1.30 -2.61
CA TYR A 53 0.39 -0.11 -3.47
C TYR A 53 0.62 1.17 -2.65
N SER A 54 -0.09 1.32 -1.53
CA SER A 54 0.06 2.50 -0.66
C SER A 54 1.48 2.63 -0.10
N ALA A 55 2.07 1.52 0.35
CA ALA A 55 3.45 1.50 0.86
C ALA A 55 4.48 1.82 -0.25
N PHE A 56 4.28 1.27 -1.44
CA PHE A 56 5.14 1.54 -2.60
C PHE A 56 5.03 2.99 -3.03
N TYR A 57 3.82 3.55 -3.02
CA TYR A 57 3.58 4.94 -3.35
C TYR A 57 4.25 5.89 -2.36
N ASP A 58 4.16 5.62 -1.04
CA ASP A 58 4.85 6.44 -0.03
C ASP A 58 6.37 6.44 -0.23
N ALA A 59 6.96 5.26 -0.45
CA ALA A 59 8.39 5.13 -0.75
C ALA A 59 8.77 5.81 -2.09
N TYR A 60 7.89 5.73 -3.09
CA TYR A 60 8.07 6.40 -4.39
C TYR A 60 8.09 7.92 -4.25
N VAL A 61 7.16 8.50 -3.48
CA VAL A 61 7.15 9.95 -3.20
C VAL A 61 8.45 10.38 -2.51
N ALA A 62 8.93 9.57 -1.55
CA ALA A 62 10.21 9.81 -0.90
C ALA A 62 11.38 9.77 -1.88
N GLU A 63 11.43 8.78 -2.78
CA GLU A 63 12.46 8.66 -3.81
C GLU A 63 12.44 9.83 -4.80
N ARG A 64 11.25 10.20 -5.29
CA ARG A 64 11.07 11.32 -6.23
C ARG A 64 11.50 12.67 -5.66
N ARG A 65 11.42 12.84 -4.35
CA ARG A 65 11.83 14.07 -3.63
C ARG A 65 13.24 13.99 -3.05
N GLY A 66 14.00 12.92 -3.35
CA GLY A 66 15.38 12.75 -2.90
C GLY A 66 15.57 12.30 -1.44
N GLY A 67 14.49 11.92 -0.75
CA GLY A 67 14.56 11.37 0.63
C GLY A 67 14.91 9.88 0.70
N LEU A 68 14.91 9.19 -0.44
CA LEU A 68 15.26 7.78 -0.58
C LEU A 68 16.04 7.61 -1.89
N SER A 69 17.15 6.88 -1.90
CA SER A 69 17.84 6.59 -3.16
C SER A 69 17.07 5.54 -3.97
N ARG A 70 17.22 5.57 -5.31
CA ARG A 70 16.63 4.58 -6.22
C ARG A 70 16.98 3.14 -5.82
N GLU A 71 18.22 2.90 -5.44
CA GLU A 71 18.69 1.58 -4.97
C GLU A 71 17.92 1.11 -3.73
N ARG A 72 17.77 1.99 -2.72
CA ARG A 72 17.03 1.66 -1.49
C ARG A 72 15.54 1.46 -1.75
N PHE A 73 14.96 2.23 -2.67
CA PHE A 73 13.58 2.03 -3.14
C PHE A 73 13.39 0.65 -3.78
N CYS A 74 14.32 0.23 -4.65
CA CYS A 74 14.24 -1.08 -5.28
C CYS A 74 14.49 -2.23 -4.30
N ALA A 75 15.46 -2.10 -3.39
CA ALA A 75 15.66 -3.07 -2.32
C ALA A 75 14.42 -3.23 -1.42
N PHE A 76 13.71 -2.12 -1.15
CA PHE A 76 12.44 -2.13 -0.42
C PHE A 76 11.37 -2.96 -1.15
N GLN A 77 11.13 -2.70 -2.44
CA GLN A 77 10.16 -3.49 -3.22
C GLN A 77 10.53 -4.98 -3.26
N THR A 78 11.81 -5.29 -3.50
CA THR A 78 12.31 -6.67 -3.55
C THR A 78 12.06 -7.40 -2.23
N SER A 79 12.38 -6.79 -1.08
CA SER A 79 12.18 -7.43 0.23
C SER A 79 10.71 -7.79 0.50
N ILE A 80 9.78 -6.93 0.06
CA ILE A 80 8.34 -7.16 0.21
C ILE A 80 7.88 -8.28 -0.72
N ALA A 81 8.34 -8.29 -1.96
CA ALA A 81 8.06 -9.36 -2.92
C ALA A 81 8.59 -10.72 -2.43
N GLU A 82 9.81 -10.78 -1.89
CA GLU A 82 10.41 -11.99 -1.35
C GLU A 82 9.62 -12.53 -0.16
N GLN A 83 9.33 -11.68 0.83
CA GLN A 83 8.58 -12.09 2.01
C GLN A 83 7.16 -12.54 1.66
N TYR A 84 6.50 -11.85 0.72
CA TYR A 84 5.18 -12.25 0.25
C TYR A 84 5.19 -13.60 -0.47
N ARG A 85 6.19 -13.85 -1.34
CA ARG A 85 6.34 -15.15 -2.01
C ARG A 85 6.60 -16.27 -1.00
N ALA A 86 7.42 -16.03 0.03
CA ALA A 86 7.64 -16.99 1.11
C ALA A 86 6.34 -17.32 1.86
N TYR A 87 5.54 -16.30 2.19
CA TYR A 87 4.22 -16.48 2.79
C TYR A 87 3.29 -17.30 1.89
N ARG A 88 3.24 -16.99 0.59
CA ARG A 88 2.38 -17.69 -0.37
C ARG A 88 2.81 -19.12 -0.65
N ALA A 89 4.09 -19.43 -0.54
CA ALA A 89 4.62 -20.77 -0.71
C ALA A 89 4.23 -21.72 0.44
N ASN A 90 4.04 -21.20 1.65
CA ASN A 90 3.62 -21.98 2.81
C ASN A 90 2.55 -21.23 3.63
N PRO A 91 1.28 -21.21 3.17
CA PRO A 91 0.23 -20.47 3.84
C PRO A 91 -0.20 -21.16 5.14
N GLY A 92 -0.32 -20.39 6.22
CA GLY A 92 -0.78 -20.85 7.52
C GLY A 92 -1.00 -19.67 8.48
N PRO A 93 -1.62 -19.88 9.66
CA PRO A 93 -1.86 -18.81 10.64
C PRO A 93 -0.57 -18.10 11.07
N GLU A 94 0.51 -18.85 11.27
CA GLU A 94 1.83 -18.33 11.65
C GLU A 94 2.45 -17.52 10.51
N ALA A 95 2.45 -18.06 9.29
CA ALA A 95 2.99 -17.39 8.11
C ALA A 95 2.22 -16.10 7.79
N ARG A 96 0.89 -16.11 7.96
CA ARG A 96 0.05 -14.92 7.82
C ARG A 96 0.40 -13.86 8.87
N SER A 97 0.57 -14.27 10.12
CA SER A 97 0.95 -13.36 11.20
C SER A 97 2.34 -12.77 10.97
N ALA A 98 3.29 -13.59 10.51
CA ALA A 98 4.64 -13.15 10.16
C ALA A 98 4.63 -12.14 9.00
N TRP A 99 3.85 -12.42 7.94
CA TRP A 99 3.64 -11.48 6.83
C TRP A 99 3.04 -10.16 7.32
N ALA A 100 1.97 -10.21 8.10
CA ALA A 100 1.29 -9.03 8.61
C ALA A 100 2.24 -8.15 9.44
N ASN A 101 2.99 -8.74 10.38
CA ASN A 101 3.93 -8.01 11.22
C ASN A 101 5.06 -7.38 10.39
N PHE A 102 5.70 -8.16 9.52
CA PHE A 102 6.74 -7.64 8.62
C PHE A 102 6.21 -6.48 7.78
N PHE A 103 5.03 -6.64 7.19
CA PHE A 103 4.50 -5.65 6.27
C PHE A 103 4.04 -4.39 6.98
N LEU A 104 3.53 -4.49 8.21
CA LEU A 104 3.25 -3.32 9.07
C LEU A 104 4.52 -2.50 9.33
N ASP A 105 5.66 -3.15 9.61
CA ASP A 105 6.95 -2.46 9.78
C ASP A 105 7.41 -1.77 8.49
N GLN A 106 7.21 -2.41 7.33
CA GLN A 106 7.54 -1.80 6.04
C GLN A 106 6.67 -0.58 5.74
N ARG A 107 5.38 -0.63 6.08
CA ARG A 107 4.46 0.51 5.93
C ARG A 107 4.90 1.69 6.80
N ALA A 108 5.20 1.44 8.08
CA ALA A 108 5.68 2.47 8.99
C ALA A 108 6.97 3.12 8.47
N ARG A 109 7.89 2.30 7.93
CA ARG A 109 9.13 2.76 7.32
C ARG A 109 8.88 3.64 6.09
N ALA A 110 8.06 3.19 5.13
CA ALA A 110 7.73 3.97 3.94
C ALA A 110 7.09 5.32 4.29
N LEU A 111 6.14 5.31 5.22
CA LEU A 111 5.48 6.52 5.71
C LEU A 111 6.48 7.48 6.37
N SER A 112 7.43 6.96 7.16
CA SER A 112 8.46 7.80 7.80
C SER A 112 9.36 8.51 6.76
N TRP A 113 9.71 7.83 5.66
CA TRP A 113 10.48 8.44 4.58
C TRP A 113 9.68 9.51 3.85
N ARG A 114 8.40 9.26 3.58
CA ARG A 114 7.53 10.27 2.94
C ARG A 114 7.35 11.48 3.86
N ALA A 115 7.04 11.24 5.13
CA ALA A 115 6.93 12.30 6.12
C ALA A 115 8.21 13.13 6.21
N ALA A 116 9.39 12.54 5.98
CA ALA A 116 10.66 13.27 5.95
C ALA A 116 10.70 14.38 4.88
N VAL A 117 10.09 14.15 3.72
CA VAL A 117 10.13 15.02 2.53
C VAL A 117 8.80 15.72 2.18
N ASP A 118 7.73 15.39 2.90
CA ASP A 118 6.38 15.89 2.68
C ASP A 118 5.83 16.49 3.99
N PRO A 119 5.97 17.81 4.20
CA PRO A 119 5.58 18.45 5.46
C PRO A 119 4.07 18.43 5.72
N THR A 120 3.23 18.19 4.70
CA THR A 120 1.78 18.08 4.89
C THR A 120 1.38 16.85 5.71
N LEU A 121 2.26 15.86 5.85
CA LEU A 121 2.05 14.69 6.72
C LEU A 121 2.51 14.91 8.17
N ARG A 122 3.16 16.05 8.48
CA ARG A 122 3.63 16.39 9.83
C ARG A 122 2.69 17.31 10.61
N ALA A 123 1.71 17.91 9.95
CA ALA A 123 0.70 18.74 10.59
C ALA A 123 -0.40 17.85 11.19
N GLY A 124 -0.12 17.30 12.37
CA GLY A 124 -1.11 16.72 13.28
C GLY A 124 -1.56 17.73 14.31
#